data_AF-A0AA37LBW7-F1
#
_entry.id   AF-A0AA37LBW7-F1
#
_cell.length_a   1.000
_cell.length_b   1.000
_cell.length_c   1.000
_cell.angle_alpha   90.00
_cell.angle_beta   90.00
_cell.angle_gamma   90.00
#
_symmetry.space_group_name_H-M   'P 1'
#
loop_
_entity.id
_entity.type
_entity.pdbx_description
1 polymer ?
#
loop_
_entity_poly.entity_id
_entity_poly.type
_entity_poly.pdbx_seq_one_letter_code
_entity_poly.pdbx_strand_id
1 'polypeptide(L)' 'MSFTSIPILDLALAQDPETKPQFLDDLRHALMEVGFLYLKNVGIPDELFQRVIREGKAFFDIPTEEKYGELLV' A
#
# COMPACT_ATOMS: atom_id res chain seq x y z
N MET A 1 -21.61 -0.11 -13.81
CA MET A 1 -20.33 0.60 -13.99
C MET A 1 -19.22 -0.39 -13.66
N SER A 2 -18.43 -0.83 -14.64
CA SER A 2 -17.23 -1.65 -14.40
C SER A 2 -16.01 -0.81 -14.70
N PHE A 3 -15.11 -0.60 -13.73
CA PHE A 3 -13.84 0.07 -13.97
C PHE A 3 -12.87 -0.87 -14.70
N THR A 4 -12.00 -0.33 -15.55
CA THR A 4 -11.05 -1.11 -16.36
C THR A 4 -9.64 -1.12 -15.78
N SER A 5 -9.35 -0.25 -14.82
CA SER A 5 -8.06 -0.15 -14.14
C SER A 5 -8.21 0.40 -12.73
N ILE A 6 -7.31 0.00 -11.83
CA ILE A 6 -7.24 0.57 -10.47
C ILE A 6 -6.58 1.95 -10.56
N PRO A 7 -7.21 3.02 -10.04
CA PRO A 7 -6.64 4.38 -10.07
C PRO A 7 -5.36 4.45 -9.24
N ILE A 8 -4.39 5.22 -9.74
CA ILE A 8 -3.13 5.50 -9.05
C ILE A 8 -3.11 7.00 -8.72
N LEU A 9 -3.15 7.33 -7.43
CA LEU A 9 -3.18 8.72 -6.95
C LEU A 9 -1.80 9.15 -6.44
N ASP A 10 -1.45 10.41 -6.70
CA ASP A 10 -0.20 11.02 -6.24
C ASP A 10 -0.43 11.76 -4.92
N LEU A 11 0.08 11.24 -3.81
CA LEU A 11 -0.13 11.86 -2.50
C LEU A 11 0.55 13.24 -2.38
N ALA A 12 1.57 13.52 -3.20
CA ALA A 12 2.23 14.82 -3.18
C ALA A 12 1.26 15.96 -3.54
N LEU A 13 0.25 15.70 -4.38
CA LEU A 13 -0.77 16.68 -4.76
C LEU A 13 -1.66 17.10 -3.59
N ALA A 14 -1.73 16.30 -2.52
CA ALA A 14 -2.46 16.67 -1.31
C ALA A 14 -1.74 17.71 -0.45
N GLN A 15 -0.44 17.94 -0.71
CA GLN A 15 0.38 18.88 0.06
C GLN A 15 0.38 20.31 -0.48
N ASP A 16 0.01 20.49 -1.75
CA ASP A 16 -0.11 21.81 -2.37
C ASP A 16 -1.57 22.28 -2.36
N PRO A 17 -1.89 23.47 -1.80
CA PRO A 17 -3.24 24.04 -1.78
C PRO A 17 -3.92 24.13 -3.15
N GLU A 18 -3.16 24.33 -4.25
CA GLU A 18 -3.72 24.45 -5.59
C GLU A 18 -4.16 23.10 -6.16
N THR A 19 -3.40 22.03 -5.90
CA THR A 19 -3.68 20.68 -6.43
C THR A 19 -4.55 19.83 -5.49
N LYS A 20 -4.60 20.19 -4.21
CA LYS A 20 -5.34 19.46 -3.18
C LYS A 20 -6.83 19.27 -3.50
N PRO A 21 -7.58 20.27 -4.03
CA PRO A 21 -8.99 20.07 -4.38
C PRO A 21 -9.18 18.93 -5.38
N GLN A 22 -8.39 18.90 -6.48
CA GLN A 22 -8.48 17.85 -7.49
C GLN A 22 -8.13 16.48 -6.91
N PHE A 23 -7.08 16.40 -6.08
CA PHE A 23 -6.70 15.15 -5.42
C PHE A 23 -7.85 14.59 -4.55
N LEU A 24 -8.56 15.45 -3.82
CA LEU A 24 -9.68 15.03 -2.97
C LEU A 24 -10.88 14.53 -3.78
N ASP A 25 -11.14 15.14 -4.93
CA ASP A 25 -12.19 14.69 -5.85
C ASP A 25 -11.85 13.31 -6.46
N ASP A 26 -10.60 13.13 -6.91
CA ASP A 26 -10.12 11.86 -7.42
C ASP A 26 -10.14 10.76 -6.34
N LEU A 27 -9.74 11.11 -5.11
CA LEU A 27 -9.81 10.22 -3.95
C LEU A 27 -11.24 9.81 -3.64
N ARG A 28 -12.19 10.75 -3.66
CA ARG A 28 -13.61 10.45 -3.47
C ARG A 28 -14.12 9.48 -4.53
N HIS A 29 -13.82 9.73 -5.80
CA HIS A 29 -14.22 8.86 -6.90
C HIS A 29 -13.64 7.44 -6.72
N ALA A 30 -12.34 7.33 -6.42
CA ALA A 30 -11.69 6.05 -6.19
C ALA A 30 -12.32 5.26 -5.03
N LEU A 31 -12.68 5.94 -3.93
CA LEU A 31 -13.30 5.29 -2.77
C LEU A 31 -14.77 4.91 -3.00
N MET A 32 -15.55 5.77 -3.67
CA MET A 32 -17.00 5.62 -3.78
C MET A 32 -17.43 4.80 -5.00
N GLU A 33 -16.67 4.84 -6.10
CA GLU A 33 -17.05 4.22 -7.37
C GLU A 33 -16.19 3.02 -7.73
N VAL A 34 -14.90 3.02 -7.36
CA VAL A 34 -13.97 1.93 -7.69
C VAL A 34 -13.79 0.96 -6.52
N GLY A 35 -13.62 1.48 -5.30
CA GLY A 35 -13.37 0.70 -4.08
C GLY A 35 -11.91 0.28 -3.87
N PHE A 36 -11.03 0.57 -4.82
CA PHE A 36 -9.59 0.28 -4.75
C PHE A 36 -8.77 1.44 -5.32
N LEU A 37 -7.56 1.64 -4.80
CA LEU A 37 -6.61 2.63 -5.30
C LEU A 37 -5.16 2.25 -4.94
N TYR A 38 -4.21 2.72 -5.74
CA TYR A 38 -2.80 2.77 -5.38
C TYR A 38 -2.38 4.20 -5.04
N LEU A 39 -1.45 4.35 -4.09
CA LEU A 39 -0.81 5.63 -3.79
C LEU A 39 0.66 5.58 -4.19
N LYS A 40 1.14 6.66 -4.81
CA LYS A 40 2.57 6.94 -4.99
C LYS A 40 2.98 8.17 -4.20
N ASN A 41 4.29 8.36 -4.04
CA ASN A 41 4.89 9.48 -3.30
C ASN A 41 4.37 9.61 -1.85
N VAL A 42 4.21 8.46 -1.18
CA VAL A 42 3.67 8.37 0.20
C VAL A 42 4.63 8.83 1.30
N GLY A 43 5.81 9.33 0.93
CA GLY A 43 6.82 9.82 1.88
C GLY A 43 7.53 8.70 2.67
N ILE A 44 7.39 7.45 2.26
CA ILE A 44 8.09 6.31 2.88
C ILE A 44 9.40 6.09 2.13
N PRO A 45 10.56 6.04 2.83
CA PRO A 45 11.84 5.74 2.20
C PRO A 45 11.88 4.35 1.56
N ASP A 46 12.47 4.24 0.37
CA ASP A 46 12.62 2.96 -0.34
C ASP A 46 13.35 1.90 0.49
N GLU A 47 14.36 2.32 1.27
CA GLU A 47 15.10 1.42 2.16
C GLU A 47 14.20 0.73 3.18
N LEU A 48 13.17 1.43 3.70
CA LEU A 48 12.23 0.85 4.64
C LEU A 48 11.35 -0.20 3.96
N PHE A 49 10.86 0.07 2.75
CA PHE A 49 10.13 -0.93 1.96
C PHE A 49 10.98 -2.18 1.72
N GLN A 50 12.23 -2.00 1.28
CA GLN A 50 13.14 -3.12 1.02
C GLN A 50 13.44 -3.93 2.28
N ARG A 51 13.61 -3.26 3.43
CA ARG A 51 13.80 -3.94 4.71
C ARG A 51 12.57 -4.76 5.10
N VAL A 52 11.37 -4.19 5.04
CA VAL A 52 10.13 -4.92 5.37
C VAL A 52 9.93 -6.13 4.47
N ILE A 53 10.17 -5.98 3.16
CA ILE A 53 10.10 -7.10 2.21
C ILE A 53 11.11 -8.19 2.56
N ARG A 54 12.35 -7.81 2.92
CA ARG A 54 13.41 -8.74 3.30
C ARG A 54 13.05 -9.52 4.56
N GLU A 55 12.66 -8.83 5.63
CA GLU A 55 12.27 -9.47 6.89
C GLU A 55 11.04 -10.36 6.70
N GLY A 56 10.07 -9.93 5.89
CA GLY A 56 8.92 -10.75 5.53
C GLY A 56 9.35 -12.05 4.84
N LYS A 57 10.19 -11.98 3.80
CA LYS A 57 10.72 -13.18 3.14
C LYS A 57 11.47 -14.09 4.12
N ALA A 58 12.37 -13.53 4.91
CA ALA A 58 13.14 -14.28 5.91
C ALA A 58 12.23 -15.01 6.91
N PHE A 59 11.15 -14.37 7.37
CA PHE A 59 10.16 -15.02 8.23
C PHE A 59 9.40 -16.16 7.53
N PHE A 60 9.12 -16.05 6.23
CA PHE A 60 8.46 -17.13 5.49
C PHE A 60 9.41 -18.27 5.11
N ASP A 61 10.72 -18.02 5.10
CA ASP A 61 11.77 -19.01 4.80
C ASP A 61 12.19 -19.87 6.02
N ILE A 62 11.75 -19.53 7.24
CA ILE A 62 12.01 -20.36 8.42
C ILE A 62 11.30 -21.73 8.32
N PRO A 63 11.84 -22.80 8.93
CA PRO A 63 11.17 -24.10 8.98
C PRO A 63 9.74 -23.99 9.49
N THR A 64 8.86 -24.83 8.95
CA THR A 64 7.42 -24.83 9.25
C THR A 64 7.19 -25.04 10.75
N GLU A 65 7.97 -25.93 11.35
CA GLU A 65 7.97 -26.28 12.77
C GLU A 65 8.28 -25.07 13.66
N GLU A 66 9.25 -24.24 13.27
CA GLU A 66 9.59 -22.99 13.99
C GLU A 66 8.50 -21.92 13.77
N LYS A 67 7.89 -21.88 12.59
CA LYS A 67 6.87 -20.89 12.22
C LYS A 67 5.55 -21.06 12.96
N TYR A 68 5.11 -22.30 13.15
CA TYR A 68 3.87 -22.62 13.86
C TYR A 68 4.07 -22.78 15.37
N GLY A 69 5.32 -22.69 15.83
CA GLY A 69 5.73 -23.04 17.18
C GLY A 69 5.63 -24.56 17.37
N GLU A 70 6.72 -25.20 17.77
CA GLU A 70 6.63 -26.57 18.27
C GLU A 70 5.56 -26.60 19.38
N LEU A 71 4.41 -27.21 19.08
CA LEU A 71 3.46 -27.64 20.09
C LEU A 71 4.18 -28.77 20.84
N LEU A 72 4.98 -28.38 21.84
CA LEU A 72 5.57 -29.31 22.80
C LEU A 72 4.42 -30.00 23.52
N VAL A 73 4.12 -31.23 23.09
CA VAL A 73 3.46 -32.25 23.91
C VAL A 73 4.51 -32.88 24.79
#